data_AF-A0A967KLV9-F1
#
_entry.id   AF-A0A967KLV9-F1
#
_cell.length_a   1.000
_cell.length_b   1.000
_cell.length_c   1.000
_cell.angle_alpha   90.00
_cell.angle_beta   90.00
_cell.angle_gamma   90.00
#
_symmetry.space_group_name_H-M   'P 1'
#
loop_
_entity.id
_entity.type
_entity.pdbx_description
1 polymer ?
#
loop_
_entity_poly.entity_id
_entity_poly.type
_entity_poly.pdbx_seq_one_letter_code
_entity_poly.pdbx_strand_id
1 'polypeptide(L)' 'MEGTRHLAFCILISILILAAGTFGYMAIEGWPFIDAIYMTVITISTVGFKEVNQ' A
#
# COMPACT_ATOMS: atom_id res chain seq x y z
N MET A 1 -3.42 28.48 6.77
CA MET A 1 -2.90 27.76 5.58
C MET A 1 -1.72 26.82 5.90
N GLU A 2 -1.39 26.53 7.18
CA GLU A 2 -0.37 25.53 7.52
C GLU A 2 -0.88 24.08 7.48
N GLY A 3 -2.15 23.82 7.84
CA GLY A 3 -2.71 22.47 7.91
C GLY A 3 -2.73 21.70 6.58
N THR A 4 -2.92 22.40 5.45
CA THR A 4 -2.97 21.79 4.11
C THR A 4 -1.63 21.18 3.69
N ARG A 5 -0.51 21.75 4.15
CA ARG A 5 0.84 21.25 3.84
C ARG A 5 1.12 19.91 4.54
N HIS A 6 0.71 19.78 5.80
CA HIS A 6 0.84 18.53 6.55
C HIS A 6 -0.04 17.43 5.96
N LEU A 7 -1.28 17.76 5.58
CA LEU A 7 -2.18 16.80 4.92
C LEU A 7 -1.60 16.31 3.58
N ALA A 8 -1.08 17.21 2.75
CA ALA A 8 -0.44 16.83 1.49
C ALA A 8 0.76 15.90 1.71
N PHE A 9 1.57 16.16 2.75
CA PHE A 9 2.72 15.33 3.09
C PHE A 9 2.30 13.93 3.57
N CYS A 10 1.28 13.83 4.43
CA CYS A 10 0.73 12.54 4.85
C CYS A 10 0.19 11.74 3.67
N ILE A 11 -0.56 12.37 2.76
CA ILE A 11 -1.09 11.72 1.57
C ILE A 11 0.05 11.23 0.66
N LEU A 12 1.07 12.07 0.45
CA LEU A 12 2.23 11.71 -0.35
C LEU A 12 2.96 10.49 0.23
N ILE A 13 3.19 10.47 1.54
CA ILE A 13 3.81 9.33 2.23
C ILE A 13 2.94 8.08 2.07
N SER A 14 1.64 8.17 2.30
CA SER A 14 0.74 7.01 2.14
C SER A 14 0.80 6.43 0.72
N ILE A 15 0.84 7.29 -0.30
CA ILE A 15 0.99 6.84 -1.70
C ILE A 15 2.35 6.16 -1.93
N LEU A 16 3.43 6.69 -1.36
CA LEU A 16 4.76 6.08 -1.48
C LEU A 16 4.82 4.71 -0.81
N ILE A 17 4.21 4.55 0.37
CA ILE A 17 4.15 3.26 1.07
C ILE A 17 3.32 2.27 0.24
N LEU A 18 2.18 2.69 -0.32
CA LEU A 18 1.35 1.84 -1.19
C LEU A 18 2.12 1.39 -2.43
N ALA A 19 2.84 2.29 -3.10
CA ALA A 19 3.64 1.97 -4.27
C ALA A 19 4.80 1.03 -3.93
N ALA A 20 5.53 1.30 -2.84
CA ALA A 20 6.63 0.46 -2.39
C ALA A 20 6.17 -0.95 -1.98
N GLY A 21 5.06 -1.05 -1.25
CA GLY A 21 4.47 -2.33 -0.86
C GLY A 21 3.97 -3.12 -2.07
N THR A 22 3.24 -2.48 -2.99
CA THR A 22 2.75 -3.12 -4.21
C THR A 22 3.91 -3.63 -5.06
N PHE A 23 4.94 -2.80 -5.26
CA PHE A 23 6.14 -3.21 -5.99
C PHE A 23 6.88 -4.35 -5.28
N GLY A 24 6.97 -4.31 -3.95
CA GLY A 24 7.54 -5.39 -3.14
C GLY A 24 6.84 -6.72 -3.39
N TYR A 25 5.51 -6.75 -3.32
CA TYR A 25 4.73 -7.96 -3.61
C TYR A 25 4.87 -8.42 -5.07
N MET A 26 4.92 -7.51 -6.03
CA MET A 26 5.14 -7.89 -7.44
C MET A 26 6.55 -8.43 -7.70
N ALA A 27 7.58 -7.83 -7.10
CA ALA A 27 8.97 -8.17 -7.37
C ALA A 27 9.47 -9.39 -6.58
N ILE A 28 9.02 -9.55 -5.34
CA ILE A 28 9.47 -10.62 -4.43
C ILE A 28 8.57 -11.84 -4.58
N GLU A 29 7.25 -11.65 -4.50
CA GLU A 29 6.28 -12.75 -4.51
C GLU A 29 5.78 -13.07 -5.94
N GLY A 30 6.07 -12.22 -6.93
CA GLY A 30 5.62 -12.42 -8.31
C GLY A 30 4.10 -12.25 -8.48
N TRP A 31 3.43 -11.61 -7.53
CA TRP A 31 1.98 -11.48 -7.55
C TRP A 31 1.50 -10.52 -8.64
N PRO A 32 0.32 -10.78 -9.24
CA PRO A 32 -0.26 -9.84 -10.18
C PRO A 32 -0.58 -8.51 -9.49
N PHE A 33 -0.55 -7.42 -10.25
CA PHE A 33 -0.69 -6.05 -9.72
C PHE A 33 -1.91 -5.86 -8.81
N ILE A 34 -3.06 -6.45 -9.18
CA ILE A 34 -4.32 -6.34 -8.42
C ILE A 34 -4.21 -7.03 -7.05
N ASP A 35 -3.56 -8.18 -6.98
CA ASP A 35 -3.35 -8.92 -5.74
C ASP A 35 -2.34 -8.20 -4.84
N ALA A 36 -1.27 -7.69 -5.44
CA ALA A 36 -0.22 -6.93 -4.75
C ALA A 36 -0.76 -5.62 -4.14
N ILE A 37 -1.57 -4.86 -4.89
CA ILE A 37 -2.16 -3.61 -4.37
C ILE A 37 -3.21 -3.91 -3.30
N TYR A 38 -4.03 -4.95 -3.49
CA TYR A 38 -5.00 -5.39 -2.47
C TYR A 38 -4.29 -5.73 -1.16
N MET A 39 -3.25 -6.57 -1.22
CA MET A 39 -2.48 -6.99 -0.05
C MET A 39 -1.86 -5.80 0.68
N THR A 40 -1.30 -4.86 -0.07
CA THR A 40 -0.70 -3.66 0.50
C THR A 40 -1.73 -2.78 1.22
N VAL A 41 -2.92 -2.61 0.64
CA VAL A 41 -4.02 -1.83 1.25
C VAL A 41 -4.51 -2.47 2.54
N ILE A 42 -4.79 -3.78 2.55
CA ILE A 42 -5.29 -4.48 3.75
C ILE A 42 -4.25 -4.54 4.87
N THR A 43 -2.97 -4.49 4.54
CA THR A 43 -1.86 -4.47 5.51
C THR A 43 -1.74 -3.11 6.17
N ILE A 44 -1.71 -2.02 5.41
CA ILE A 44 -1.58 -0.66 5.94
C ILE A 44 -2.85 -0.24 6.71
N SER A 45 -4.02 -0.71 6.27
CA SER A 45 -5.28 -0.48 6.97
C SER A 45 -5.46 -1.39 8.20
N THR A 46 -4.50 -2.27 8.51
CA THR A 46 -4.51 -3.23 9.63
C THR A 46 -5.69 -4.20 9.60
N VAL A 47 -6.34 -4.36 8.45
CA VAL A 47 -7.46 -5.29 8.27
C VAL A 47 -6.93 -6.73 8.24
N GLY A 48 -5.88 -6.99 7.47
CA GLY A 48 -5.12 -8.25 7.52
C GLY A 48 -5.87 -9.51 7.11
N PHE A 49 -6.65 -9.48 6.02
CA PHE A 49 -7.22 -10.70 5.43
C PHE A 49 -6.13 -11.59 4.80
N LYS A 50 -6.01 -12.85 5.25
CA LYS A 50 -5.06 -13.83 4.69
C LYS A 50 -5.62 -14.56 3.46
N GLU A 51 -6.38 -13.86 2.61
CA GLU A 51 -7.17 -14.50 1.53
C GLU A 51 -6.47 -14.50 0.18
N VAL A 52 -5.51 -13.59 -0.05
CA VAL A 52 -4.83 -13.49 -1.35
C VAL A 52 -3.66 -14.48 -1.41
N ASN A 53 -3.77 -15.45 -2.31
CA ASN A 53 -2.72 -16.41 -2.68
C ASN A 53 -2.11 -17.22 -1.51
N GLN A 54 -2.86 -17.42 -0.42
CA GLN A 54 -2.55 -18.35 0.68
C GLN A 54 -3.54 -19.52 0.74
#